data_AF-A0A813DYN5-F1
#
_entry.id   AF-A0A813DYN5-F1
#
_cell.length_a   1.000
_cell.length_b   1.000
_cell.length_c   1.000
_cell.angle_alpha   90.00
_cell.angle_beta   90.00
_cell.angle_gamma   90.00
#
_symmetry.space_group_name_H-M   'P 1'
#
loop_
_entity.id
_entity.type
_entity.pdbx_description
1 polymer ?
#
loop_
_entity_poly.entity_id
_entity_poly.type
_entity_poly.pdbx_seq_one_letter_code
_entity_poly.pdbx_strand_id
1 'polypeptide(L)'
;MSPVKLRQSALLLVLVSASLIAAGQNAQDLEPALGSCRGSGTVAMDTWQAAVRLADEGVAAELGVEGGASWLDWSRTWLPLGKQVLMDLEENLRNCPEGAMVALAHSLPALDEEQGDAGSLELVKMLHHLMSDSRKSFARALEQSEFQRHWLLAMTSLTRFAYLKWVQVPQDSDLPASSVLQANSVATPQFRKHHAFLFRSFLDRFVASGVYDMEVTENSVLFSEAFAFTAFCHLHEVDLVLESGVYKGVSTEIWSLFAKDVAAVDIFIPPEAEKRLQQRPNVQLEVGDGRTVLPMLLEQHAGRRAAVFIDGPKGELAIRLALSLVEHPQVAFVAMHDMEPYRGELQRLGACFFSDEAWFQAAYGHLDEPFRQRPDLEAGGTMAFLPSKSQQQLNGIS
;
A
#
# COMPACT_ATOMS: atom_id res chain seq x y z
N MET A 1 15.99 -4.76 6.85
CA MET A 1 16.53 -3.44 7.23
C MET A 1 17.53 -3.66 8.35
N SER A 2 18.67 -2.95 8.41
CA SER A 2 19.44 -3.03 9.66
C SER A 2 18.61 -2.39 10.80
N PRO A 3 18.56 -3.00 12.00
CA PRO A 3 17.82 -2.45 13.15
C PRO A 3 18.19 -1.00 13.49
N VAL A 4 19.36 -0.54 13.02
CA VAL A 4 19.89 0.81 13.22
C VAL A 4 19.10 1.86 12.44
N LYS A 5 18.67 1.60 11.21
CA LYS A 5 17.95 2.58 10.37
C LYS A 5 16.51 2.78 10.84
N LEU A 6 15.86 1.72 11.30
CA LEU A 6 14.53 1.76 11.93
C LEU A 6 14.55 2.69 13.15
N ARG A 7 15.55 2.48 14.03
CA ARG A 7 15.74 3.28 15.24
C ARG A 7 15.94 4.76 14.92
N GLN A 8 16.58 5.11 13.81
CA GLN A 8 16.81 6.51 13.42
C GLN A 8 15.53 7.22 12.92
N SER A 9 14.68 6.55 12.15
CA SER A 9 13.41 7.13 11.66
C SER A 9 12.36 7.25 12.76
N ALA A 10 12.24 6.24 13.64
CA ALA A 10 11.40 6.30 14.84
C ALA A 10 11.88 7.42 15.78
N LEU A 11 13.19 7.56 15.97
CA LEU A 11 13.78 8.65 16.76
C LEU A 11 13.46 10.03 16.16
N LEU A 12 13.43 10.20 14.84
CA LEU A 12 13.08 11.48 14.22
C LEU A 12 11.60 11.86 14.44
N LEU A 13 10.68 10.91 14.26
CA LEU A 13 9.24 11.14 14.48
C LEU A 13 8.98 11.58 15.94
N VAL A 14 9.67 10.91 16.86
CA VAL A 14 9.60 11.14 18.29
C VAL A 14 10.28 12.43 18.72
N LEU A 15 11.48 12.73 18.20
CA LEU A 15 12.19 13.97 18.55
C LEU A 15 11.39 15.19 18.12
N VAL A 16 10.67 15.11 17.01
CA VAL A 16 9.77 16.19 16.60
C VAL A 16 8.49 16.18 17.44
N SER A 17 7.94 15.03 17.81
CA SER A 17 6.81 14.93 18.76
C SER A 17 7.17 15.57 20.12
N ALA A 18 8.31 15.19 20.69
CA ALA A 18 8.85 15.73 21.93
C ALA A 18 9.24 17.21 21.80
N SER A 19 9.77 17.64 20.65
CA SER A 19 10.07 19.06 20.39
C SER A 19 8.80 19.89 20.21
N LEU A 20 7.71 19.32 19.69
CA LEU A 20 6.40 19.99 19.62
C LEU A 20 5.74 20.07 20.99
N ILE A 21 5.90 19.02 21.81
CA ILE A 21 5.49 19.00 23.22
C ILE A 21 6.30 20.03 24.02
N ALA A 22 7.60 20.19 23.76
CA ALA A 22 8.48 21.13 24.43
C ALA A 22 8.40 22.58 23.87
N ALA A 23 8.02 22.74 22.60
CA ALA A 23 7.80 24.05 21.97
C ALA A 23 6.41 24.62 22.27
N GLY A 24 5.44 23.76 22.62
CA GLY A 24 4.26 24.15 23.40
C GLY A 24 4.71 24.46 24.82
N GLN A 25 4.55 25.71 25.27
CA GLN A 25 5.01 26.11 26.58
C GLN A 25 4.11 25.48 27.66
N ASN A 26 4.57 24.37 28.24
CA ASN A 26 4.04 23.57 29.37
C ASN A 26 3.12 22.39 28.99
N ALA A 27 3.29 21.26 29.70
CA ALA A 27 2.37 20.10 29.73
C ALA A 27 0.89 20.48 29.97
N GLN A 28 0.65 21.70 30.48
CA GLN A 28 -0.65 22.35 30.64
C GLN A 28 -1.43 22.55 29.31
N ASP A 29 -0.79 22.48 28.14
CA ASP A 29 -1.46 22.58 26.84
C ASP A 29 -1.88 21.21 26.26
N LEU A 30 -1.30 20.10 26.75
CA LEU A 30 -1.71 18.73 26.42
C LEU A 30 -2.87 18.24 27.29
N GLU A 31 -2.93 18.71 28.53
CA GLU A 31 -3.99 18.39 29.48
C GLU A 31 -5.41 18.68 28.94
N PRO A 32 -5.68 19.81 28.25
CA PRO A 32 -6.97 20.07 27.62
C PRO A 32 -7.24 19.15 26.42
N ALA A 33 -6.23 18.84 25.62
CA ALA A 33 -6.39 18.02 24.42
C ALA A 33 -6.75 16.57 24.80
N LEU A 34 -5.95 15.96 25.67
CA LEU A 34 -6.15 14.57 26.11
C LEU A 34 -7.20 14.44 27.22
N GLY A 35 -7.37 15.45 28.07
CA GLY A 35 -8.42 15.50 29.10
C GLY A 35 -9.83 15.65 28.52
N SER A 36 -9.96 16.04 27.25
CA SER A 36 -11.23 16.08 26.53
C SER A 36 -11.63 14.75 25.88
N CYS A 37 -10.71 13.78 25.85
CA CYS A 37 -10.93 12.48 25.21
C CYS A 37 -12.01 11.69 25.92
N ARG A 38 -13.10 11.38 25.22
CA ARG A 38 -14.12 10.49 25.77
C ARG A 38 -13.57 9.06 25.76
N GLY A 39 -13.85 8.29 26.81
CA GLY A 39 -13.54 6.85 26.80
C GLY A 39 -14.19 6.18 25.59
N SER A 40 -13.51 5.19 25.03
CA SER A 40 -14.01 4.31 23.96
C SER A 40 -14.44 2.97 24.56
N GLY A 41 -14.96 2.08 23.71
CA GLY A 41 -15.23 0.69 24.08
C GLY A 41 -13.98 -0.07 24.57
N THR A 42 -12.77 0.35 24.18
CA THR A 42 -11.51 -0.32 24.53
C THR A 42 -10.58 0.47 25.43
N VAL A 43 -10.65 1.80 25.47
CA VAL A 43 -9.80 2.66 26.31
C VAL A 43 -10.68 3.50 27.22
N ALA A 44 -10.61 3.24 28.51
CA ALA A 44 -11.38 3.97 29.50
C ALA A 44 -10.83 5.40 29.71
N MET A 45 -11.70 6.32 30.14
CA MET A 45 -11.36 7.74 30.36
C MET A 45 -10.19 7.93 31.33
N ASP A 46 -10.16 7.15 32.41
CA ASP A 46 -9.08 7.15 33.40
C ASP A 46 -7.74 6.69 32.80
N THR A 47 -7.79 5.80 31.81
CA THR A 47 -6.62 5.33 31.07
C THR A 47 -6.04 6.45 30.20
N TRP A 48 -6.90 7.27 29.56
CA TRP A 48 -6.44 8.47 28.85
C TRP A 48 -5.81 9.47 29.79
N GLN A 49 -6.41 9.72 30.96
CA GLN A 49 -5.84 10.61 31.98
C GLN A 49 -4.50 10.10 32.52
N ALA A 50 -4.35 8.78 32.70
CA ALA A 50 -3.07 8.17 33.05
C ALA A 50 -2.02 8.36 31.95
N ALA A 51 -2.41 8.32 30.67
CA ALA A 51 -1.54 8.62 29.54
C ALA A 51 -1.06 10.07 29.52
N VAL A 52 -1.91 11.04 29.89
CA VAL A 52 -1.51 12.45 30.05
C VAL A 52 -0.45 12.58 31.12
N ARG A 53 -0.66 11.92 32.26
CA ARG A 53 0.31 11.90 33.34
C ARG A 53 1.61 11.26 32.90
N LEU A 54 1.55 10.15 32.15
CA LEU A 54 2.73 9.51 31.57
C LEU A 54 3.50 10.43 30.61
N ALA A 55 2.83 11.37 29.92
CA ALA A 55 3.48 12.34 29.05
C ALA A 55 4.14 13.50 29.81
N ASP A 56 3.84 13.68 31.10
CA ASP A 56 4.47 14.68 31.96
C ASP A 56 5.88 14.22 32.38
N GLU A 57 6.88 15.07 32.17
CA GLU A 57 8.29 14.80 32.46
C GLU A 57 8.52 14.43 33.94
N GLY A 58 7.65 14.92 34.84
CA GLY A 58 7.69 14.55 36.27
C GLY A 58 7.35 13.08 36.54
N VAL A 59 6.44 12.49 35.76
CA VAL A 59 6.03 11.08 35.93
C VAL A 59 7.05 10.13 35.30
N ALA A 60 7.75 10.56 34.25
CA ALA A 60 8.90 9.83 33.73
C ALA A 60 9.96 9.60 34.81
N ALA A 61 10.28 10.64 35.59
CA ALA A 61 11.18 10.54 36.73
C ALA A 61 10.64 9.61 37.82
N GLU A 62 9.35 9.71 38.17
CA GLU A 62 8.70 8.83 39.17
C GLU A 62 8.65 7.35 38.75
N LEU A 63 8.55 7.07 37.46
CA LEU A 63 8.60 5.71 36.90
C LEU A 63 10.03 5.15 36.81
N GLY A 64 11.02 5.86 37.35
CA GLY A 64 12.42 5.45 37.34
C GLY A 64 13.09 5.58 35.97
N VAL A 65 12.51 6.37 35.07
CA VAL A 65 13.10 6.74 33.76
C VAL A 65 14.05 7.92 33.98
N GLU A 66 14.94 7.87 34.97
CA GLU A 66 15.94 8.92 35.20
C GLU A 66 17.24 8.63 34.43
N GLY A 67 17.76 9.65 33.75
CA GLY A 67 19.20 9.81 33.44
C GLY A 67 19.93 8.71 32.66
N GLY A 68 19.23 7.73 32.09
CA GLY A 68 19.86 6.61 31.37
C GLY A 68 18.94 5.52 30.82
N ALA A 69 17.62 5.59 31.06
CA ALA A 69 16.68 4.66 30.46
C ALA A 69 16.66 4.81 28.93
N SER A 70 16.68 3.68 28.23
CA SER A 70 16.67 3.71 26.77
C SER A 70 15.30 4.13 26.26
N TRP A 71 15.24 4.72 25.06
CA TRP A 71 13.97 5.04 24.43
C TRP A 71 13.05 3.83 24.27
N LEU A 72 13.62 2.63 24.12
CA LEU A 72 12.85 1.40 24.07
C LEU A 72 12.12 1.15 25.40
N ASP A 73 12.79 1.40 26.54
CA ASP A 73 12.18 1.27 27.86
C ASP A 73 11.03 2.27 28.04
N TRP A 74 11.18 3.50 27.52
CA TRP A 74 10.08 4.45 27.44
C TRP A 74 8.93 3.94 26.59
N SER A 75 9.18 3.47 25.36
CA SER A 75 8.10 2.98 24.49
C SER A 75 7.36 1.77 25.07
N ARG A 76 8.03 0.95 25.89
CA ARG A 76 7.42 -0.18 26.59
C ARG A 76 6.43 0.26 27.67
N THR A 77 6.57 1.44 28.25
CA THR A 77 5.55 1.97 29.19
C THR A 77 4.27 2.38 28.47
N TRP A 78 4.38 2.81 27.22
CA TRP A 78 3.25 3.15 26.34
C TRP A 78 2.62 1.95 25.64
N LEU A 79 3.34 0.83 25.55
CA LEU A 79 2.93 -0.36 24.80
C LEU A 79 1.54 -0.90 25.19
N PRO A 80 1.15 -1.02 26.48
CA PRO A 80 -0.19 -1.50 26.83
C PRO A 80 -1.30 -0.62 26.26
N LEU A 81 -1.15 0.70 26.32
CA LEU A 81 -2.11 1.64 25.77
C LEU A 81 -2.11 1.61 24.24
N GLY A 82 -0.92 1.58 23.62
CA GLY A 82 -0.78 1.42 22.17
C GLY A 82 -1.52 0.20 21.64
N LYS A 83 -1.43 -0.95 22.33
CA LYS A 83 -2.18 -2.17 22.00
C LYS A 83 -3.69 -1.98 22.12
N GLN A 84 -4.17 -1.36 23.20
CA GLN A 84 -5.60 -1.11 23.39
C GLN A 84 -6.17 -0.19 22.32
N VAL A 85 -5.42 0.85 21.94
CA VAL A 85 -5.77 1.74 20.83
C VAL A 85 -5.80 0.97 19.52
N LEU A 86 -4.79 0.13 19.26
CA LEU A 86 -4.70 -0.66 18.02
C LEU A 86 -5.85 -1.67 17.85
N MET A 87 -6.32 -2.27 18.96
CA MET A 87 -7.43 -3.23 18.93
C MET A 87 -8.73 -2.64 18.39
N ASP A 88 -8.94 -1.34 18.56
CA ASP A 88 -10.11 -0.64 18.04
C ASP A 88 -9.70 0.75 17.52
N LEU A 89 -8.82 0.72 16.52
CA LEU A 89 -8.14 1.92 16.02
C LEU A 89 -9.12 2.97 15.52
N GLU A 90 -10.16 2.55 14.79
CA GLU A 90 -11.13 3.46 14.20
C GLU A 90 -11.97 4.17 15.27
N GLU A 91 -12.46 3.44 16.27
CA GLU A 91 -13.24 4.04 17.36
C GLU A 91 -12.37 4.98 18.21
N ASN A 92 -11.13 4.58 18.51
CA ASN A 92 -10.22 5.42 19.29
C ASN A 92 -9.82 6.70 18.54
N LEU A 93 -9.53 6.63 17.24
CA LEU A 93 -9.26 7.82 16.43
C LEU A 93 -10.51 8.72 16.29
N ARG A 94 -11.71 8.15 16.32
CA ARG A 94 -12.96 8.90 16.28
C ARG A 94 -13.24 9.62 17.60
N ASN A 95 -12.98 8.98 18.73
CA ASN A 95 -13.32 9.48 20.07
C ASN A 95 -12.20 10.33 20.71
N CYS A 96 -10.94 10.06 20.36
CA CYS A 96 -9.74 10.70 20.91
C CYS A 96 -8.58 10.63 19.89
N PRO A 97 -8.66 11.36 18.76
CA PRO A 97 -7.64 11.27 17.71
C PRO A 97 -6.24 11.65 18.23
N GLU A 98 -6.13 12.68 19.05
CA GLU A 98 -4.85 13.13 19.61
C GLU A 98 -4.25 12.07 20.53
N GLY A 99 -5.04 11.52 21.46
CA GLY A 99 -4.55 10.49 22.37
C GLY A 99 -4.22 9.18 21.68
N ALA A 100 -5.03 8.76 20.71
CA ALA A 100 -4.72 7.58 19.89
C ALA A 100 -3.40 7.76 19.15
N MET A 101 -3.17 8.92 18.53
CA MET A 101 -1.92 9.21 17.81
C MET A 101 -0.71 9.26 18.76
N VAL A 102 -0.82 9.90 19.92
CA VAL A 102 0.23 9.95 20.93
C VAL A 102 0.56 8.54 21.42
N ALA A 103 -0.47 7.77 21.81
CA ALA A 103 -0.28 6.39 22.28
C ALA A 103 0.42 5.51 21.25
N LEU A 104 0.00 5.57 19.99
CA LEU A 104 0.61 4.78 18.91
C LEU A 104 2.02 5.26 18.58
N ALA A 105 2.26 6.56 18.49
CA ALA A 105 3.59 7.10 18.20
C ALA A 105 4.61 6.76 19.30
N HIS A 106 4.23 6.86 20.57
CA HIS A 106 5.11 6.55 21.68
C HIS A 106 5.32 5.05 21.90
N SER A 107 4.32 4.21 21.59
CA SER A 107 4.45 2.75 21.69
C SER A 107 5.11 2.09 20.47
N LEU A 108 5.22 2.79 19.32
CA LEU A 108 5.68 2.24 18.05
C LEU A 108 6.99 1.43 18.13
N PRO A 109 8.06 1.89 18.82
CA PRO A 109 9.30 1.10 18.91
C PRO A 109 9.15 -0.22 19.69
N ALA A 110 8.28 -0.25 20.70
CA ALA A 110 8.02 -1.46 21.48
C ALA A 110 7.04 -2.40 20.76
N LEU A 111 6.07 -1.84 20.03
CA LEU A 111 5.22 -2.60 19.11
C LEU A 111 6.07 -3.29 18.04
N ASP A 112 7.07 -2.59 17.51
CA ASP A 112 8.01 -3.14 16.55
C ASP A 112 8.85 -4.29 17.10
N GLU A 113 9.34 -4.15 18.34
CA GLU A 113 10.11 -5.22 18.98
C GLU A 113 9.28 -6.50 19.17
N GLU A 114 7.99 -6.37 19.48
CA GLU A 114 7.11 -7.54 19.67
C GLU A 114 6.55 -8.14 18.37
N GLN A 115 6.17 -7.29 17.40
CA GLN A 115 5.47 -7.72 16.18
C GLN A 115 6.40 -7.84 14.97
N GLY A 116 7.63 -7.35 15.08
CA GLY A 116 8.58 -7.22 13.98
C GLY A 116 8.26 -6.08 13.00
N ASP A 117 9.22 -5.78 12.13
CA ASP A 117 9.19 -4.68 11.14
C ASP A 117 7.88 -4.59 10.33
N ALA A 118 7.20 -5.72 10.10
CA ALA A 118 5.97 -5.77 9.31
C ALA A 118 4.77 -5.12 10.03
N GLY A 119 4.59 -5.38 11.33
CA GLY A 119 3.45 -4.86 12.09
C GLY A 119 3.50 -3.34 12.24
N SER A 120 4.69 -2.81 12.51
CA SER A 120 4.91 -1.36 12.65
C SER A 120 4.78 -0.62 11.33
N LEU A 121 5.20 -1.24 10.23
CA LEU A 121 5.03 -0.67 8.91
C LEU A 121 3.55 -0.57 8.54
N GLU A 122 2.76 -1.61 8.83
CA GLU A 122 1.31 -1.57 8.64
C GLU A 122 0.65 -0.52 9.53
N LEU A 123 1.08 -0.37 10.79
CA LEU A 123 0.58 0.70 11.65
C LEU A 123 0.90 2.08 11.07
N VAL A 124 2.11 2.32 10.58
CA VAL A 124 2.47 3.60 9.95
C VAL A 124 1.70 3.82 8.64
N LYS A 125 1.44 2.78 7.85
CA LYS A 125 0.56 2.85 6.66
C LYS A 125 -0.85 3.24 7.04
N MET A 126 -1.44 2.56 8.03
CA MET A 126 -2.77 2.84 8.53
C MET A 126 -2.88 4.28 9.02
N LEU A 127 -1.93 4.73 9.85
CA LEU A 127 -1.88 6.11 10.32
C LEU A 127 -1.72 7.10 9.15
N HIS A 128 -0.90 6.77 8.14
CA HIS A 128 -0.73 7.60 6.95
C HIS A 128 -2.03 7.72 6.13
N HIS A 129 -2.71 6.61 5.87
CA HIS A 129 -3.98 6.58 5.13
C HIS A 129 -5.07 7.32 5.88
N LEU A 130 -5.26 7.00 7.17
CA LEU A 130 -6.27 7.63 8.03
C LEU A 130 -6.07 9.15 8.10
N MET A 131 -4.83 9.64 8.14
CA MET A 131 -4.56 11.08 8.13
C MET A 131 -4.61 11.74 6.74
N SER A 132 -4.46 10.96 5.67
CA SER A 132 -4.54 11.48 4.29
C SER A 132 -5.99 11.65 3.83
N ASP A 133 -6.87 10.71 4.18
CA ASP A 133 -8.31 10.73 3.86
C ASP A 133 -9.12 11.71 4.70
N SER A 134 -8.64 11.98 5.91
CA SER A 134 -9.38 12.73 6.91
C SER A 134 -9.36 14.24 6.71
N ARG A 135 -8.95 14.76 5.54
CA ARG A 135 -9.30 16.15 5.14
C ARG A 135 -10.81 16.40 5.22
N LYS A 136 -11.64 15.36 5.07
CA LYS A 136 -13.11 15.43 5.25
C LYS A 136 -13.55 15.19 6.70
N SER A 137 -12.88 14.31 7.44
CA SER A 137 -13.27 13.91 8.81
C SER A 137 -12.76 14.86 9.89
N PHE A 138 -11.51 15.34 9.77
CA PHE A 138 -10.95 16.36 10.65
C PHE A 138 -11.48 17.77 10.37
N ALA A 139 -12.15 18.01 9.24
CA ALA A 139 -12.81 19.30 8.98
C ALA A 139 -13.81 19.70 10.10
N ARG A 140 -14.43 18.73 10.77
CA ARG A 140 -15.28 18.98 11.96
C ARG A 140 -14.47 19.11 13.26
N ALA A 141 -13.34 18.42 13.37
CA ALA A 141 -12.41 18.61 14.49
C ALA A 141 -11.69 19.97 14.40
N LEU A 142 -11.58 20.56 13.21
CA LEU A 142 -10.90 21.84 12.95
C LEU A 142 -11.65 23.09 13.44
N GLU A 143 -12.75 22.94 14.19
CA GLU A 143 -13.31 23.96 15.10
C GLU A 143 -12.51 24.08 16.42
N GLN A 144 -11.50 23.24 16.61
CA GLN A 144 -10.56 23.23 17.72
C GLN A 144 -9.59 24.43 17.73
N SER A 145 -8.87 24.57 18.85
CA SER A 145 -7.87 25.62 19.06
C SER A 145 -6.79 25.64 17.96
N GLU A 146 -6.19 26.82 17.73
CA GLU A 146 -5.13 27.01 16.73
C GLU A 146 -3.95 26.02 16.95
N PHE A 147 -3.66 25.69 18.21
CA PHE A 147 -2.63 24.71 18.57
C PHE A 147 -2.94 23.31 18.03
N GLN A 148 -4.16 22.80 18.22
CA GLN A 148 -4.55 21.45 17.76
C GLN A 148 -4.44 21.31 16.24
N ARG A 149 -4.80 22.36 15.50
CA ARG A 149 -4.64 22.39 14.03
C ARG A 149 -3.17 22.27 13.62
N HIS A 150 -2.29 23.03 14.26
CA HIS A 150 -0.85 22.97 13.96
C HIS A 150 -0.23 21.64 14.37
N TRP A 151 -0.63 21.09 15.52
CA TRP A 151 -0.16 19.80 16.00
C TRP A 151 -0.57 18.67 15.04
N LEU A 152 -1.83 18.62 14.63
CA LEU A 152 -2.31 17.61 13.70
C LEU A 152 -1.61 17.70 12.34
N LEU A 153 -1.38 18.91 11.82
CA LEU A 153 -0.61 19.12 10.58
C LEU A 153 0.84 18.64 10.71
N ALA A 154 1.47 18.89 11.86
CA ALA A 154 2.83 18.44 12.13
C ALA A 154 2.90 16.91 12.22
N MET A 155 2.00 16.27 12.98
CA MET A 155 1.91 14.81 13.07
C MET A 155 1.59 14.16 11.73
N THR A 156 0.69 14.74 10.95
CA THR A 156 0.39 14.28 9.58
C THR A 156 1.63 14.33 8.69
N SER A 157 2.36 15.44 8.76
CA SER A 157 3.60 15.62 7.99
C SER A 157 4.69 14.66 8.43
N LEU A 158 4.80 14.39 9.74
CA LEU A 158 5.77 13.47 10.30
C LEU A 158 5.47 12.03 9.95
N THR A 159 4.24 11.55 10.15
CA THR A 159 3.88 10.18 9.78
C THR A 159 4.01 9.99 8.28
N ARG A 160 3.64 10.98 7.47
CA ARG A 160 3.92 10.94 6.03
C ARG A 160 5.41 10.87 5.74
N PHE A 161 6.23 11.68 6.41
CA PHE A 161 7.68 11.65 6.22
C PHE A 161 8.28 10.31 6.66
N ALA A 162 7.88 9.76 7.80
CA ALA A 162 8.32 8.45 8.25
C ALA A 162 7.82 7.34 7.35
N TYR A 163 6.57 7.36 6.91
CA TYR A 163 6.03 6.43 5.92
C TYR A 163 6.86 6.48 4.64
N LEU A 164 7.08 7.68 4.08
CA LEU A 164 7.89 7.85 2.87
C LEU A 164 9.33 7.41 3.10
N LYS A 165 9.95 7.73 4.23
CA LYS A 165 11.29 7.23 4.54
C LYS A 165 11.31 5.72 4.75
N TRP A 166 10.29 5.12 5.33
CA TRP A 166 10.27 3.69 5.61
C TRP A 166 9.97 2.88 4.34
N VAL A 167 9.11 3.39 3.46
CA VAL A 167 8.77 2.79 2.16
C VAL A 167 9.80 3.12 1.07
N GLN A 168 10.49 4.26 1.16
CA GLN A 168 11.49 4.71 0.16
C GLN A 168 12.94 4.61 0.64
N VAL A 169 13.24 4.14 1.85
CA VAL A 169 14.62 3.79 2.22
C VAL A 169 14.92 2.45 1.53
N PRO A 170 15.91 2.43 0.60
CA PRO A 170 16.38 1.19 0.02
C PRO A 170 16.75 0.26 1.16
N GLN A 171 15.98 -0.81 1.32
CA GLN A 171 16.27 -1.85 2.31
C GLN A 171 17.59 -2.47 1.86
N ASP A 172 18.67 -2.18 2.58
CA ASP A 172 20.06 -2.55 2.34
C ASP A 172 20.32 -3.55 1.18
N SER A 173 21.15 -3.06 0.27
CA SER A 173 21.59 -3.56 -1.04
C SER A 173 22.37 -4.89 -1.01
N ASP A 174 21.78 -5.95 -0.47
CA ASP A 174 22.31 -7.31 -0.61
C ASP A 174 21.80 -8.01 -1.89
N LEU A 175 20.95 -7.34 -2.68
CA LEU A 175 20.81 -7.74 -4.08
C LEU A 175 22.15 -7.42 -4.76
N PRO A 176 22.87 -8.41 -5.32
CA PRO A 176 24.16 -8.18 -5.93
C PRO A 176 23.99 -7.15 -7.04
N ALA A 177 24.49 -5.94 -6.78
CA ALA A 177 24.51 -4.79 -7.69
C ALA A 177 25.21 -5.09 -9.03
N SER A 178 25.85 -6.26 -9.15
CA SER A 178 26.59 -6.71 -10.31
C SER A 178 25.83 -7.62 -11.29
N SER A 179 24.57 -7.98 -11.04
CA SER A 179 23.79 -8.83 -11.98
C SER A 179 22.48 -8.23 -12.47
N VAL A 180 22.09 -7.04 -11.98
CA VAL A 180 20.92 -6.33 -12.49
C VAL A 180 21.30 -5.68 -13.82
N LEU A 181 21.15 -6.49 -14.87
CA LEU A 181 20.86 -6.15 -16.26
C LEU A 181 21.07 -4.67 -16.61
N GLN A 182 22.16 -4.38 -17.32
CA GLN A 182 22.20 -3.24 -18.25
C GLN A 182 21.21 -3.53 -19.40
N ALA A 183 19.91 -3.50 -19.10
CA ALA A 183 18.89 -3.53 -20.12
C ALA A 183 18.90 -2.16 -20.81
N ASN A 184 19.22 -2.14 -22.10
CA ASN A 184 19.05 -0.96 -22.96
C ASN A 184 17.54 -0.71 -23.13
N SER A 185 16.88 -0.14 -22.14
CA SER A 185 15.42 -0.04 -22.08
C SER A 185 14.93 1.39 -22.29
N VAL A 186 14.93 1.79 -23.56
CA VAL A 186 13.82 2.58 -24.09
C VAL A 186 13.03 1.58 -24.91
N ALA A 187 11.74 1.38 -24.60
CA ALA A 187 10.86 0.52 -25.38
C ALA A 187 11.09 0.83 -26.87
N THR A 188 11.75 -0.08 -27.57
CA THR A 188 12.14 0.16 -28.95
C THR A 188 10.86 0.41 -29.73
N PRO A 189 10.82 1.39 -30.66
CA PRO A 189 9.67 1.63 -31.53
C PRO A 189 9.09 0.37 -32.21
N GLN A 190 9.87 -0.71 -32.23
CA GLN A 190 9.49 -2.05 -32.66
C GLN A 190 8.38 -2.70 -31.81
N PHE A 191 8.43 -2.65 -30.47
CA PHE A 191 7.39 -3.26 -29.62
C PHE A 191 6.04 -2.58 -29.77
N ARG A 192 6.06 -1.26 -29.99
CA ARG A 192 4.84 -0.47 -30.16
C ARG A 192 3.96 -0.96 -31.31
N LYS A 193 4.53 -1.35 -32.45
CA LYS A 193 3.75 -1.89 -33.58
C LYS A 193 3.08 -3.22 -33.23
N HIS A 194 3.79 -4.07 -32.48
CA HIS A 194 3.27 -5.35 -32.02
C HIS A 194 2.14 -5.15 -30.99
N HIS A 195 2.33 -4.28 -30.00
CA HIS A 195 1.29 -3.95 -29.02
C HIS A 195 0.06 -3.31 -29.69
N ALA A 196 0.26 -2.39 -30.63
CA ALA A 196 -0.85 -1.78 -31.36
C ALA A 196 -1.66 -2.82 -32.15
N PHE A 197 -0.99 -3.79 -32.79
CA PHE A 197 -1.67 -4.90 -33.46
C PHE A 197 -2.44 -5.78 -32.48
N LEU A 198 -1.80 -6.20 -31.37
CA LEU A 198 -2.42 -7.00 -30.31
C LEU A 198 -3.68 -6.33 -29.75
N PHE A 199 -3.59 -5.08 -29.34
CA PHE A 199 -4.73 -4.36 -28.76
C PHE A 199 -5.86 -4.24 -29.77
N ARG A 200 -5.55 -3.89 -31.02
CA ARG A 200 -6.57 -3.79 -32.06
C ARG A 200 -7.29 -5.12 -32.30
N SER A 201 -6.57 -6.24 -32.31
CA SER A 201 -7.19 -7.56 -32.52
C SER A 201 -7.95 -8.09 -31.30
N PHE A 202 -7.63 -7.60 -30.11
CA PHE A 202 -8.27 -8.04 -28.86
C PHE A 202 -9.49 -7.18 -28.45
N LEU A 203 -9.61 -5.95 -28.97
CA LEU A 203 -10.63 -4.98 -28.55
C LEU A 203 -12.06 -5.53 -28.60
N ASP A 204 -12.47 -6.14 -29.71
CA ASP A 204 -13.83 -6.66 -29.86
C ASP A 204 -14.17 -7.71 -28.80
N ARG A 205 -13.21 -8.57 -28.45
CA ARG A 205 -13.37 -9.57 -27.40
C ARG A 205 -13.50 -8.93 -26.02
N PHE A 206 -12.72 -7.89 -25.74
CA PHE A 206 -12.81 -7.18 -24.47
C PHE A 206 -14.17 -6.49 -24.31
N VAL A 207 -14.64 -5.79 -25.34
CA VAL A 207 -15.96 -5.12 -25.32
C VAL A 207 -17.10 -6.13 -25.18
N ALA A 208 -17.02 -7.28 -25.87
CA ALA A 208 -18.05 -8.32 -25.82
C ALA A 208 -18.05 -9.15 -24.52
N SER A 209 -17.12 -8.93 -23.60
CA SER A 209 -16.96 -9.74 -22.38
C SER A 209 -18.01 -9.47 -21.29
N GLY A 210 -18.75 -8.36 -21.40
CA GLY A 210 -19.65 -7.87 -20.34
C GLY A 210 -18.95 -7.01 -19.28
N VAL A 211 -17.68 -6.66 -19.48
CA VAL A 211 -16.95 -5.76 -18.55
C VAL A 211 -17.65 -4.41 -18.34
N TYR A 212 -18.34 -3.89 -19.35
CA TYR A 212 -19.09 -2.64 -19.26
C TYR A 212 -20.40 -2.75 -18.47
N ASP A 213 -20.88 -3.95 -18.22
CA ASP A 213 -22.07 -4.19 -17.41
C ASP A 213 -21.75 -4.22 -15.90
N MET A 214 -20.46 -4.16 -15.55
CA MET A 214 -20.00 -4.18 -14.17
C MET A 214 -20.21 -2.84 -13.45
N GLU A 215 -20.49 -2.93 -12.16
CA GLU A 215 -20.54 -1.76 -11.29
C GLU A 215 -19.12 -1.28 -10.96
N VAL A 216 -18.78 -0.09 -11.45
CA VAL A 216 -17.52 0.57 -11.14
C VAL A 216 -17.52 1.13 -9.72
N THR A 217 -16.42 0.93 -8.99
CA THR A 217 -16.21 1.48 -7.64
C THR A 217 -15.01 2.43 -7.62
N GLU A 218 -14.86 3.18 -6.53
CA GLU A 218 -13.67 4.01 -6.31
C GLU A 218 -12.40 3.17 -6.28
N ASN A 219 -11.27 3.79 -6.63
CA ASN A 219 -9.94 3.17 -6.60
C ASN A 219 -9.84 1.84 -7.36
N SER A 220 -10.67 1.66 -8.40
CA SER A 220 -10.59 0.51 -9.29
C SER A 220 -9.59 0.78 -10.41
N VAL A 221 -9.00 -0.30 -10.92
CA VAL A 221 -8.30 -0.29 -12.21
C VAL A 221 -9.20 0.27 -13.31
N LEU A 222 -8.63 1.10 -14.19
CA LEU A 222 -9.34 1.63 -15.34
C LEU A 222 -9.65 0.51 -16.36
N PHE A 223 -10.66 0.72 -17.21
CA PHE A 223 -11.00 -0.27 -18.23
C PHE A 223 -9.94 -0.36 -19.33
N SER A 224 -9.29 0.75 -19.68
CA SER A 224 -8.15 0.76 -20.60
C SER A 224 -6.94 0.00 -20.03
N GLU A 225 -6.73 0.07 -18.72
CA GLU A 225 -5.72 -0.68 -17.98
C GLU A 225 -6.02 -2.18 -17.93
N ALA A 226 -7.25 -2.54 -17.55
CA ALA A 226 -7.70 -3.93 -17.56
C ALA A 226 -7.67 -4.54 -18.96
N PHE A 227 -8.00 -3.75 -19.99
CA PHE A 227 -7.88 -4.12 -21.39
C PHE A 227 -6.43 -4.43 -21.77
N ALA A 228 -5.48 -3.59 -21.40
CA ALA A 228 -4.07 -3.87 -21.66
C ALA A 228 -3.63 -5.18 -20.98
N PHE A 229 -3.93 -5.34 -19.69
CA PHE A 229 -3.54 -6.53 -18.92
C PHE A 229 -4.10 -7.83 -19.53
N THR A 230 -5.39 -7.85 -19.85
CA THR A 230 -6.06 -9.02 -20.42
C THR A 230 -5.60 -9.31 -21.85
N ALA A 231 -5.25 -8.29 -22.64
CA ALA A 231 -4.63 -8.48 -23.95
C ALA A 231 -3.23 -9.12 -23.84
N PHE A 232 -2.41 -8.72 -22.86
CA PHE A 232 -1.13 -9.40 -22.59
C PHE A 232 -1.33 -10.83 -22.09
N CYS A 233 -2.34 -11.08 -21.25
CA CYS A 233 -2.71 -12.45 -20.87
C CYS A 233 -3.05 -13.29 -22.10
N HIS A 234 -3.80 -12.75 -23.04
CA HIS A 234 -4.13 -13.43 -24.30
C HIS A 234 -2.90 -13.69 -25.16
N LEU A 235 -2.04 -12.69 -25.35
CA LEU A 235 -0.78 -12.81 -26.11
C LEU A 235 0.13 -13.91 -25.55
N HIS A 236 0.13 -14.05 -24.23
CA HIS A 236 1.01 -14.98 -23.53
C HIS A 236 0.34 -16.29 -23.14
N GLU A 237 -0.88 -16.56 -23.63
CA GLU A 237 -1.61 -17.81 -23.35
C GLU A 237 -1.68 -18.10 -21.84
N VAL A 238 -1.99 -17.07 -21.06
CA VAL A 238 -2.07 -17.17 -19.60
C VAL A 238 -3.31 -17.96 -19.21
N ASP A 239 -3.11 -18.99 -18.39
CA ASP A 239 -4.17 -19.82 -17.84
C ASP A 239 -4.59 -19.36 -16.44
N LEU A 240 -3.66 -18.78 -15.68
CA LEU A 240 -3.82 -18.41 -14.28
C LEU A 240 -3.47 -16.94 -14.10
N VAL A 241 -4.40 -16.16 -13.54
CA VAL A 241 -4.07 -14.82 -13.03
C VAL A 241 -3.88 -14.91 -11.54
N LEU A 242 -2.75 -14.40 -11.07
CA LEU A 242 -2.45 -14.20 -9.66
C LEU A 242 -2.53 -12.71 -9.35
N GLU A 243 -3.31 -12.32 -8.36
CA GLU A 243 -3.52 -10.93 -8.00
C GLU A 243 -3.14 -10.66 -6.54
N SER A 244 -2.48 -9.53 -6.29
CA SER A 244 -2.19 -9.04 -4.94
C SER A 244 -2.80 -7.65 -4.75
N GLY A 245 -3.76 -7.54 -3.85
CA GLY A 245 -4.64 -6.39 -3.69
C GLY A 245 -5.99 -6.62 -4.38
N VAL A 246 -6.98 -7.08 -3.61
CA VAL A 246 -8.35 -7.35 -4.07
C VAL A 246 -9.22 -6.10 -3.88
N TYR A 247 -9.07 -5.42 -2.75
CA TYR A 247 -9.96 -4.34 -2.32
C TYR A 247 -11.45 -4.72 -2.48
N LYS A 248 -12.23 -4.01 -3.31
CA LYS A 248 -13.65 -4.32 -3.57
C LYS A 248 -13.87 -5.40 -4.64
N GLY A 249 -12.81 -5.97 -5.20
CA GLY A 249 -12.86 -7.10 -6.12
C GLY A 249 -13.24 -6.78 -7.57
N VAL A 250 -13.24 -5.51 -8.00
CA VAL A 250 -13.60 -5.16 -9.39
C VAL A 250 -12.57 -5.70 -10.38
N SER A 251 -11.28 -5.48 -10.14
CA SER A 251 -10.20 -6.03 -10.97
C SER A 251 -10.26 -7.56 -11.02
N THR A 252 -10.39 -8.21 -9.86
CA THR A 252 -10.53 -9.67 -9.74
C THR A 252 -11.70 -10.20 -10.56
N GLU A 253 -12.84 -9.53 -10.53
CA GLU A 253 -14.01 -9.87 -11.32
C GLU A 253 -13.73 -9.75 -12.82
N ILE A 254 -13.04 -8.69 -13.25
CA ILE A 254 -12.63 -8.53 -14.65
C ILE A 254 -11.70 -9.68 -15.07
N TRP A 255 -10.68 -10.01 -14.27
CA TRP A 255 -9.77 -11.12 -14.57
C TRP A 255 -10.51 -12.44 -14.77
N SER A 256 -11.55 -12.68 -13.97
CA SER A 256 -12.36 -13.90 -14.03
C SER A 256 -13.10 -14.08 -15.37
N LEU A 257 -13.30 -13.02 -16.14
CA LEU A 257 -13.91 -13.08 -17.48
C LEU A 257 -12.94 -13.58 -18.57
N PHE A 258 -11.64 -13.46 -18.36
CA PHE A 258 -10.63 -13.71 -19.38
C PHE A 258 -9.68 -14.85 -19.04
N ALA A 259 -9.43 -15.10 -17.76
CA ALA A 259 -8.57 -16.17 -17.27
C ALA A 259 -9.36 -17.46 -17.05
N LYS A 260 -8.69 -18.62 -17.13
CA LYS A 260 -9.33 -19.89 -16.75
C LYS A 260 -9.56 -19.92 -15.24
N ASP A 261 -8.54 -19.57 -14.45
CA ASP A 261 -8.65 -19.38 -13.02
C ASP A 261 -7.95 -18.10 -12.56
N VAL A 262 -8.43 -17.55 -11.44
CA VAL A 262 -7.87 -16.40 -10.74
C VAL A 262 -7.64 -16.80 -9.29
N ALA A 263 -6.45 -16.56 -8.76
CA ALA A 263 -6.21 -16.61 -7.33
C ALA A 263 -5.76 -15.22 -6.86
N ALA A 264 -6.55 -14.62 -5.98
CA ALA A 264 -6.34 -13.26 -5.53
C ALA A 264 -6.12 -13.23 -4.01
N VAL A 265 -5.12 -12.46 -3.59
CA VAL A 265 -4.73 -12.32 -2.19
C VAL A 265 -4.83 -10.87 -1.75
N ASP A 266 -5.35 -10.68 -0.54
CA ASP A 266 -5.32 -9.41 0.16
C ASP A 266 -5.02 -9.65 1.65
N ILE A 267 -4.43 -8.67 2.33
CA ILE A 267 -4.27 -8.72 3.79
C ILE A 267 -5.63 -8.72 4.50
N PHE A 268 -6.64 -8.14 3.85
CA PHE A 268 -8.01 -8.11 4.32
C PHE A 268 -8.97 -8.09 3.13
N ILE A 269 -9.91 -9.03 3.09
CA ILE A 269 -10.93 -9.09 2.05
C ILE A 269 -12.24 -8.56 2.65
N PRO A 270 -12.77 -7.43 2.18
CA PRO A 270 -14.00 -6.88 2.71
C PRO A 270 -15.21 -7.74 2.30
N PRO A 271 -16.29 -7.81 3.11
CA PRO A 271 -17.47 -8.62 2.80
C PRO A 271 -18.13 -8.32 1.45
N GLU A 272 -18.01 -7.08 0.96
CA GLU A 272 -18.51 -6.69 -0.36
C GLU A 272 -17.75 -7.33 -1.52
N ALA A 273 -16.42 -7.51 -1.38
CA ALA A 273 -15.62 -8.24 -2.36
C ALA A 273 -15.93 -9.72 -2.32
N GLU A 274 -16.06 -10.33 -1.13
CA GLU A 274 -16.47 -11.73 -0.99
C GLU A 274 -17.82 -11.97 -1.68
N LYS A 275 -18.81 -11.12 -1.39
CA LYS A 275 -20.16 -11.22 -1.99
C LYS A 275 -20.13 -11.06 -3.51
N ARG A 276 -19.36 -10.10 -4.02
CA ARG A 276 -19.19 -9.88 -5.47
C ARG A 276 -18.57 -11.10 -6.14
N LEU A 277 -17.48 -11.61 -5.58
CA LEU A 277 -16.66 -12.66 -6.19
C LEU A 277 -17.19 -14.07 -5.95
N GLN A 278 -18.10 -14.27 -4.99
CA GLN A 278 -18.81 -15.54 -4.79
C GLN A 278 -19.55 -16.03 -6.04
N GLN A 279 -19.91 -15.13 -6.95
CA GLN A 279 -20.57 -15.46 -8.22
C GLN A 279 -19.60 -15.98 -9.30
N ARG A 280 -18.29 -15.96 -9.03
CA ARG A 280 -17.23 -16.32 -9.96
C ARG A 280 -16.58 -17.64 -9.52
N PRO A 281 -17.02 -18.80 -10.03
CA PRO A 281 -16.55 -20.11 -9.55
C PRO A 281 -15.09 -20.41 -9.87
N ASN A 282 -14.48 -19.61 -10.75
CA ASN A 282 -13.06 -19.69 -11.11
C ASN A 282 -12.17 -18.71 -10.33
N VAL A 283 -12.69 -18.11 -9.25
CA VAL A 283 -11.94 -17.19 -8.37
C VAL A 283 -11.68 -17.88 -7.03
N GLN A 284 -10.41 -17.95 -6.64
CA GLN A 284 -9.95 -18.32 -5.30
C GLN A 284 -9.51 -17.06 -4.56
N LEU A 285 -10.02 -16.86 -3.35
CA LEU A 285 -9.68 -15.75 -2.48
C LEU A 285 -8.83 -16.24 -1.31
N GLU A 286 -7.70 -15.59 -1.07
CA GLU A 286 -6.77 -15.89 0.01
C GLU A 286 -6.55 -14.66 0.89
N VAL A 287 -6.55 -14.84 2.20
CA VAL A 287 -6.19 -13.76 3.14
C VAL A 287 -4.74 -13.91 3.54
N GLY A 288 -3.91 -12.89 3.27
CA GLY A 288 -2.52 -12.86 3.68
C GLY A 288 -1.66 -11.84 2.94
N ASP A 289 -0.37 -11.86 3.23
CA ASP A 289 0.61 -11.02 2.53
C ASP A 289 0.95 -11.64 1.17
N GLY A 290 0.71 -10.90 0.08
CA GLY A 290 1.02 -11.37 -1.28
C GLY A 290 2.49 -11.74 -1.50
N ARG A 291 3.43 -11.19 -0.73
CA ARG A 291 4.85 -11.57 -0.78
C ARG A 291 5.10 -13.01 -0.32
N THR A 292 4.22 -13.55 0.52
CA THR A 292 4.29 -14.91 1.03
C THR A 292 3.33 -15.84 0.29
N VAL A 293 2.11 -15.37 0.03
CA VAL A 293 1.03 -16.19 -0.54
C VAL A 293 1.21 -16.39 -2.05
N LEU A 294 1.61 -15.38 -2.82
CA LEU A 294 1.73 -15.54 -4.27
C LEU A 294 2.77 -16.61 -4.69
N PRO A 295 3.98 -16.67 -4.09
CA PRO A 295 4.91 -17.77 -4.37
C PRO A 295 4.32 -19.14 -4.05
N MET A 296 3.59 -19.28 -2.94
CA MET A 296 2.93 -20.53 -2.58
C MET A 296 1.86 -20.93 -3.60
N LEU A 297 1.07 -19.97 -4.09
CA LEU A 297 0.05 -20.22 -5.12
C LEU A 297 0.68 -20.66 -6.45
N LEU A 298 1.83 -20.10 -6.84
CA LEU A 298 2.58 -20.57 -8.02
C LEU A 298 3.00 -22.04 -7.88
N GLU A 299 3.46 -22.43 -6.69
CA GLU A 299 3.84 -23.83 -6.42
C GLU A 299 2.62 -24.76 -6.46
N GLN A 300 1.49 -24.35 -5.88
CA GLN A 300 0.24 -25.13 -5.89
C GLN A 300 -0.33 -25.32 -7.29
N HIS A 301 -0.13 -24.33 -8.17
CA HIS A 301 -0.60 -24.36 -9.55
C HIS A 301 0.51 -24.75 -10.54
N ALA A 302 1.37 -25.68 -10.13
CA ALA A 302 2.49 -26.11 -10.95
C ALA A 302 2.11 -26.55 -12.36
N GLY A 303 2.88 -26.07 -13.35
CA GLY A 303 2.68 -26.39 -14.77
C GLY A 303 1.70 -25.49 -15.51
N ARG A 304 1.07 -24.53 -14.83
CA ARG A 304 0.25 -23.50 -15.47
C ARG A 304 1.08 -22.30 -15.87
N ARG A 305 0.66 -21.63 -16.94
CA ARG A 305 1.24 -20.35 -17.35
C ARG A 305 0.50 -19.21 -16.65
N ALA A 306 1.22 -18.42 -15.87
CA ALA A 306 0.64 -17.41 -15.00
C ALA A 306 0.96 -15.98 -15.45
N ALA A 307 0.05 -15.04 -15.21
CA ALA A 307 0.35 -13.62 -15.10
C ALA A 307 0.16 -13.19 -13.65
N VAL A 308 0.98 -12.23 -13.21
CA VAL A 308 0.83 -11.64 -11.87
C VAL A 308 0.41 -10.18 -12.01
N PHE A 309 -0.63 -9.78 -11.28
CA PHE A 309 -1.08 -8.41 -11.13
C PHE A 309 -0.82 -7.94 -9.69
N ILE A 310 -0.05 -6.86 -9.52
CA ILE A 310 0.31 -6.30 -8.21
C ILE A 310 -0.33 -4.92 -8.07
N ASP A 311 -1.34 -4.84 -7.20
CA ASP A 311 -2.03 -3.62 -6.80
C ASP A 311 -1.81 -3.29 -5.30
N GLY A 312 -1.21 -4.21 -4.55
CA GLY A 312 -0.64 -3.99 -3.23
C GLY A 312 0.37 -5.10 -2.93
N PRO A 313 1.56 -4.81 -2.37
CA PRO A 313 2.06 -3.53 -1.87
C PRO A 313 2.45 -2.55 -3.00
N LYS A 314 2.69 -1.27 -2.67
CA LYS A 314 3.15 -0.22 -3.61
C LYS A 314 4.65 0.09 -3.48
N GLY A 315 5.18 0.79 -4.48
CA GLY A 315 6.55 1.32 -4.47
C GLY A 315 7.64 0.24 -4.49
N GLU A 316 8.71 0.41 -3.70
CA GLU A 316 9.86 -0.49 -3.72
C GLU A 316 9.49 -1.94 -3.37
N LEU A 317 8.51 -2.14 -2.48
CA LEU A 317 8.02 -3.47 -2.13
C LEU A 317 7.33 -4.15 -3.32
N ALA A 318 6.56 -3.39 -4.11
CA ALA A 318 5.94 -3.88 -5.34
C ALA A 318 7.00 -4.31 -6.35
N ILE A 319 8.03 -3.48 -6.53
CA ILE A 319 9.15 -3.73 -7.45
C ILE A 319 9.90 -4.99 -7.04
N ARG A 320 10.25 -5.15 -5.76
CA ARG A 320 10.95 -6.35 -5.26
C ARG A 320 10.12 -7.61 -5.45
N LEU A 321 8.82 -7.54 -5.14
CA LEU A 321 7.91 -8.65 -5.36
C LEU A 321 7.85 -9.01 -6.85
N ALA A 322 7.65 -8.03 -7.73
CA ALA A 322 7.63 -8.23 -9.17
C ALA A 322 8.92 -8.87 -9.69
N LEU A 323 10.08 -8.39 -9.26
CA LEU A 323 11.39 -8.94 -9.64
C LEU A 323 11.58 -10.37 -9.13
N SER A 324 11.06 -10.73 -7.95
CA SER A 324 11.13 -12.13 -7.49
C SER A 324 10.20 -13.07 -8.28
N LEU A 325 9.02 -12.59 -8.69
CA LEU A 325 8.01 -13.41 -9.36
C LEU A 325 8.29 -13.55 -10.86
N VAL A 326 8.81 -12.52 -11.52
CA VAL A 326 9.11 -12.53 -12.96
C VAL A 326 10.24 -13.52 -13.33
N GLU A 327 11.05 -13.92 -12.35
CA GLU A 327 12.08 -14.95 -12.47
C GLU A 327 11.50 -16.37 -12.37
N HIS A 328 10.27 -16.53 -11.90
CA HIS A 328 9.64 -17.82 -11.76
C HIS A 328 9.29 -18.42 -13.14
N PRO A 329 9.62 -19.69 -13.45
CA PRO A 329 9.46 -20.26 -14.80
C PRO A 329 8.01 -20.27 -15.35
N GLN A 330 7.02 -20.22 -14.47
CA GLN A 330 5.60 -20.21 -14.84
C GLN A 330 5.07 -18.80 -15.18
N VAL A 331 5.74 -17.76 -14.67
CA VAL A 331 5.27 -16.39 -14.80
C VAL A 331 5.64 -15.86 -16.18
N ALA A 332 4.64 -15.53 -16.97
CA ALA A 332 4.82 -14.94 -18.30
C ALA A 332 5.29 -13.48 -18.19
N PHE A 333 4.61 -12.71 -17.34
CA PHE A 333 4.88 -11.31 -17.06
C PHE A 333 4.28 -10.91 -15.70
N VAL A 334 4.74 -9.78 -15.17
CA VAL A 334 4.16 -9.12 -14.00
C VAL A 334 3.69 -7.72 -14.40
N ALA A 335 2.47 -7.36 -14.02
CA ALA A 335 1.93 -6.02 -14.14
C ALA A 335 1.79 -5.38 -12.75
N MET A 336 2.13 -4.09 -12.63
CA MET A 336 2.03 -3.34 -11.38
C MET A 336 1.21 -2.07 -11.59
N HIS A 337 0.24 -1.81 -10.71
CA HIS A 337 -0.69 -0.67 -10.79
C HIS A 337 -0.25 0.50 -9.90
N ASP A 338 -0.60 1.74 -10.29
CA ASP A 338 -0.18 3.01 -9.66
C ASP A 338 1.33 3.27 -9.60
N MET A 339 2.05 2.92 -10.66
CA MET A 339 3.52 2.97 -10.64
C MET A 339 4.15 4.23 -11.25
N GLU A 340 3.36 5.29 -11.49
CA GLU A 340 3.86 6.51 -12.15
C GLU A 340 5.11 7.12 -11.48
N PRO A 341 5.18 7.24 -10.13
CA PRO A 341 6.38 7.78 -9.47
C PRO A 341 7.65 6.95 -9.72
N TYR A 342 7.51 5.71 -10.16
CA TYR A 342 8.61 4.74 -10.34
C TYR A 342 8.91 4.45 -11.82
N ARG A 343 8.28 5.17 -12.77
CA ARG A 343 8.46 4.95 -14.22
C ARG A 343 9.92 4.84 -14.64
N GLY A 344 10.77 5.78 -14.23
CA GLY A 344 12.19 5.80 -14.64
C GLY A 344 13.00 4.63 -14.07
N GLU A 345 12.62 4.07 -12.92
CA GLU A 345 13.21 2.86 -12.37
C GLU A 345 12.71 1.61 -13.10
N LEU A 346 11.40 1.52 -13.31
CA LEU A 346 10.78 0.41 -14.03
C LEU A 346 11.25 0.31 -15.47
N GLN A 347 11.44 1.43 -16.14
CA GLN A 347 12.09 1.48 -17.45
C GLN A 347 13.46 0.85 -17.36
N ARG A 348 14.35 1.28 -16.44
CA ARG A 348 15.69 0.68 -16.25
C ARG A 348 15.65 -0.83 -15.95
N LEU A 349 14.61 -1.30 -15.27
CA LEU A 349 14.39 -2.72 -14.99
C LEU A 349 13.82 -3.52 -16.17
N GLY A 350 13.54 -2.86 -17.30
CA GLY A 350 13.09 -3.51 -18.53
C GLY A 350 11.57 -3.54 -18.69
N ALA A 351 10.83 -2.65 -18.04
CA ALA A 351 9.40 -2.52 -18.30
C ALA A 351 9.14 -2.19 -19.77
N CYS A 352 8.28 -2.98 -20.41
CA CYS A 352 8.09 -2.98 -21.86
C CYS A 352 6.87 -2.18 -22.33
N PHE A 353 5.97 -1.80 -21.41
CA PHE A 353 4.75 -1.06 -21.70
C PHE A 353 4.24 -0.33 -20.45
N PHE A 354 3.67 0.86 -20.67
CA PHE A 354 2.94 1.63 -19.67
C PHE A 354 1.54 2.01 -20.18
N SER A 355 0.50 1.84 -19.36
CA SER A 355 -0.89 2.10 -19.77
C SER A 355 -1.17 3.57 -20.11
N ASP A 356 -0.40 4.51 -19.59
CA ASP A 356 -0.56 5.95 -19.84
C ASP A 356 0.19 6.44 -21.10
N GLU A 357 0.82 5.54 -21.87
CA GLU A 357 1.52 5.95 -23.09
C GLU A 357 0.56 6.70 -24.01
N ALA A 358 0.97 7.88 -24.47
CA ALA A 358 0.09 8.82 -25.17
C ALA A 358 -0.68 8.22 -26.36
N TRP A 359 -0.12 7.23 -27.04
CA TRP A 359 -0.79 6.57 -28.16
C TRP A 359 -1.79 5.51 -27.74
N PHE A 360 -1.53 4.85 -26.62
CA PHE A 360 -2.46 3.90 -26.05
C PHE A 360 -3.66 4.66 -25.53
N GLN A 361 -3.42 5.74 -24.78
CA GLN A 361 -4.47 6.63 -24.30
C GLN A 361 -5.28 7.28 -25.43
N ALA A 362 -4.61 7.74 -26.50
CA ALA A 362 -5.32 8.27 -27.67
C ALA A 362 -6.21 7.23 -28.37
N ALA A 363 -5.81 5.96 -28.38
CA ALA A 363 -6.54 4.89 -29.04
C ALA A 363 -7.64 4.27 -28.15
N TYR A 364 -7.36 4.08 -26.86
CA TYR A 364 -8.14 3.23 -25.96
C TYR A 364 -8.57 3.92 -24.66
N GLY A 365 -8.18 5.17 -24.42
CA GLY A 365 -8.67 5.92 -23.26
C GLY A 365 -10.19 6.11 -23.28
N HIS A 366 -10.85 6.00 -24.44
CA HIS A 366 -12.31 6.03 -24.53
C HIS A 366 -13.00 4.88 -23.76
N LEU A 367 -12.28 3.79 -23.44
CA LEU A 367 -12.80 2.69 -22.63
C LEU A 367 -13.11 3.13 -21.20
N ASP A 368 -12.48 4.20 -20.72
CA ASP A 368 -12.62 4.71 -19.34
C ASP A 368 -13.79 5.68 -19.18
N GLU A 369 -14.66 5.81 -20.19
CA GLU A 369 -15.82 6.70 -20.16
C GLU A 369 -16.74 6.47 -18.94
N PRO A 370 -16.99 5.22 -18.47
CA PRO A 370 -17.77 4.99 -17.25
C PRO A 370 -17.17 5.67 -16.00
N PHE A 371 -15.84 5.77 -15.91
CA PHE A 371 -15.16 6.47 -14.81
C PHE A 371 -15.25 7.99 -14.97
N ARG A 372 -15.16 8.53 -16.19
CA ARG A 372 -15.30 9.97 -16.43
C ARG A 372 -16.67 10.52 -16.06
N GLN A 373 -17.71 9.70 -16.18
CA GLN A 373 -19.07 10.03 -15.75
C GLN A 373 -19.21 10.07 -14.22
N ARG A 374 -18.18 9.62 -13.50
CA ARG A 374 -18.10 9.51 -12.05
C ARG A 374 -16.85 10.25 -11.52
N PRO A 375 -16.80 11.59 -11.63
CA PRO A 375 -15.66 12.38 -11.14
C PRO A 375 -15.51 12.33 -9.62
N ASP A 376 -16.48 11.76 -8.91
CA ASP A 376 -16.40 11.43 -7.49
C ASP A 376 -15.44 10.26 -7.19
N LEU A 377 -15.07 9.48 -8.21
CA LEU A 377 -14.14 8.36 -8.11
C LEU A 377 -12.75 8.85 -8.56
N GLU A 378 -11.74 8.69 -7.71
CA GLU A 378 -10.36 8.88 -8.14
C GLU A 378 -10.03 7.84 -9.22
N ALA A 379 -9.60 8.32 -10.40
CA ALA A 379 -9.20 7.47 -11.51
C ALA A 379 -7.86 6.77 -11.19
N GLY A 380 -7.74 5.51 -11.60
CA GLY A 380 -6.55 4.67 -11.42
C GLY A 380 -5.27 5.25 -12.06
N GLY A 381 -4.14 4.62 -11.75
CA GLY A 381 -2.81 5.09 -12.14
C GLY A 381 -2.07 4.14 -13.10
N THR A 382 -0.95 4.63 -13.62
CA THR A 382 -0.13 3.92 -14.62
C THR A 382 0.18 2.47 -14.25
N MET A 383 -0.24 1.55 -15.12
CA MET A 383 0.16 0.14 -15.08
C MET A 383 1.46 -0.09 -15.85
N ALA A 384 2.43 -0.75 -15.23
CA ALA A 384 3.72 -1.08 -15.83
C ALA A 384 3.93 -2.60 -15.98
N PHE A 385 4.51 -3.03 -17.09
CA PHE A 385 4.63 -4.45 -17.45
C PHE A 385 6.09 -4.90 -17.51
N LEU A 386 6.46 -5.90 -16.71
CA LEU A 386 7.78 -6.53 -16.69
C LEU A 386 7.72 -7.94 -17.32
N PRO A 387 8.43 -8.19 -18.43
CA PRO A 387 8.43 -9.49 -19.08
C PRO A 387 9.37 -10.48 -18.37
N SER A 388 9.04 -11.77 -18.43
CA SER A 388 9.94 -12.84 -17.99
C SER A 388 11.26 -12.87 -18.76
N LYS A 389 12.35 -13.30 -18.11
CA LYS A 389 13.67 -13.45 -18.76
C LYS A 389 13.64 -14.38 -19.98
N SER A 390 12.80 -15.42 -19.95
CA SER A 390 12.61 -16.32 -21.09
C SER A 390 12.14 -15.58 -22.36
N GLN A 391 11.40 -14.48 -22.22
CA GLN A 391 10.95 -13.68 -23.37
C GLN A 391 11.99 -12.66 -23.84
N GLN A 392 12.83 -12.15 -22.95
CA GLN A 392 13.94 -11.28 -23.34
C GLN A 392 14.93 -12.01 -24.26
N GLN A 393 15.10 -13.32 -24.09
CA GLN A 393 15.94 -14.14 -24.96
C GLN A 393 15.33 -14.38 -26.36
N LEU A 394 14.00 -14.53 -26.47
CA LEU A 394 13.32 -14.69 -27.75
C LEU A 394 13.42 -13.43 -28.63
N ASN A 395 13.44 -12.25 -27.99
CA ASN A 395 13.59 -10.96 -28.69
C ASN A 395 15.03 -10.66 -29.11
N GLY A 396 16.02 -11.42 -28.63
CA GLY A 396 17.42 -11.31 -29.04
C GLY A 396 17.78 -12.10 -30.31
N ILE A 397 16.81 -12.80 -30.91
CA ILE A 397 16.99 -13.66 -32.10
C ILE A 397 16.45 -13.00 -33.38
N SER A 398 15.91 -11.77 -33.31
CA SER A 398 15.38 -11.04 -34.48
C SER A 398 16.44 -10.28 -35.27
#